data_AF-A0A353C7J3-F1
#
_entry.id   AF-A0A353C7J3-F1
#
_cell.length_a   1.000
_cell.length_b   1.000
_cell.length_c   1.000
_cell.angle_alpha   90.00
_cell.angle_beta   90.00
_cell.angle_gamma   90.00
#
_symmetry.space_group_name_H-M   'P 1'
#
loop_
_entity.id
_entity.type
_entity.pdbx_description
1 polymer ?
#
loop_
_entity_poly.entity_id
_entity_poly.type
_entity_poly.pdbx_seq_one_letter_code
_entity_poly.pdbx_strand_id
1 'polypeptide(L)' 'HRLGRLEIGETSVVISVAAPHRKAAFAACEWLIKELKRTVPIFKKEVYADGEAWAEGDSEAFA' A
#
# COMPACT_ATOMS: atom_id res chain seq x y z
N HIS A 1 -1.10 5.24 -7.37
CA HIS A 1 -0.28 5.30 -6.15
C HIS A 1 0.34 6.68 -6.07
N ARG A 2 0.27 7.35 -4.92
CA ARG A 2 0.76 8.72 -4.75
C ARG A 2 2.20 8.71 -4.26
N LEU A 3 3.00 9.68 -4.71
CA LEU A 3 4.37 9.93 -4.25
C LEU A 3 4.46 11.33 -3.64
N GLY A 4 5.54 11.59 -2.92
CA GLY A 4 5.77 12.87 -2.25
C GLY A 4 5.16 12.92 -0.85
N ARG A 5 4.99 14.15 -0.34
CA ARG A 5 4.46 14.43 0.99
C ARG A 5 2.99 14.02 1.08
N LEU A 6 2.65 13.25 2.11
CA LEU A 6 1.27 12.95 2.48
C LEU A 6 1.02 13.43 3.91
N GLU A 7 -0.14 14.04 4.13
CA GLU A 7 -0.64 14.35 5.46
C GLU A 7 -1.45 13.17 6.03
N ILE A 8 -1.62 13.16 7.35
CA ILE A 8 -2.36 12.11 8.05
C ILE A 8 -3.80 12.05 7.51
N GLY A 9 -4.26 10.83 7.20
CA GLY A 9 -5.61 10.57 6.69
C GLY A 9 -5.74 10.68 5.17
N GLU A 10 -4.72 11.15 4.45
CA GLU A 10 -4.80 11.21 3.00
C GLU A 10 -4.53 9.86 2.32
N THR A 11 -5.15 9.66 1.16
CA THR A 11 -5.04 8.41 0.39
C THR A 11 -3.66 8.24 -0.26
N SER A 12 -2.97 7.14 0.07
CA SER A 12 -1.68 6.77 -0.55
C SER A 12 -1.85 5.90 -1.79
N VAL A 13 -2.75 4.93 -1.73
CA VAL A 13 -3.01 3.97 -2.81
C VAL A 13 -4.52 3.70 -2.92
N VAL A 14 -4.99 3.54 -4.15
CA VAL A 14 -6.35 3.09 -4.47
C VAL A 14 -6.21 1.94 -5.45
N ILE A 15 -6.97 0.88 -5.22
CA ILE A 15 -7.14 -0.24 -6.15
C ILE A 15 -8.65 -0.39 -6.35
N SER A 16 -9.07 -0.43 -7.61
CA SER A 16 -10.46 -0.63 -8.00
C SER A 16 -10.52 -1.77 -9.01
N VAL A 17 -11.44 -2.71 -8.81
CA VAL A 17 -11.60 -3.88 -9.65
C VAL A 17 -13.07 -4.05 -9.99
N ALA A 18 -13.36 -4.27 -11.27
CA ALA A 18 -14.68 -4.63 -11.76
C ALA A 18 -14.67 -6.08 -12.26
N ALA A 19 -15.73 -6.82 -11.93
CA ALA A 19 -15.97 -8.17 -12.44
C ALA A 19 -17.48 -8.43 -12.52
N PRO A 20 -17.96 -9.35 -13.39
CA PRO A 20 -19.38 -9.68 -13.50
C PRO A 20 -20.01 -10.18 -12.19
N HIS A 21 -19.20 -10.81 -11.33
CA HIS A 21 -19.62 -11.25 -10.01
C HIS A 21 -18.65 -10.79 -8.93
N ARG A 22 -19.19 -10.31 -7.81
CA ARG A 22 -18.42 -9.70 -6.71
C ARG A 22 -17.25 -10.54 -6.20
N LYS A 23 -17.38 -11.88 -6.20
CA LYS A 23 -16.34 -12.78 -5.69
C LYS A 23 -15.00 -12.59 -6.41
N ALA A 24 -15.04 -12.49 -7.74
CA ALA A 24 -13.82 -12.30 -8.53
C ALA A 24 -13.21 -10.91 -8.30
N ALA A 25 -14.04 -9.86 -8.18
CA ALA A 25 -13.56 -8.51 -7.91
C ALA A 25 -12.85 -8.41 -6.55
N PHE A 26 -13.42 -8.98 -5.49
CA PHE A 26 -12.79 -9.00 -4.17
C PHE A 26 -11.48 -9.78 -4.16
N ALA A 27 -11.46 -10.99 -4.74
CA ALA A 27 -10.26 -11.81 -4.78
C ALA A 27 -9.11 -11.12 -5.55
N ALA A 28 -9.40 -10.51 -6.69
CA ALA A 28 -8.40 -9.80 -7.48
C ALA A 28 -7.92 -8.52 -6.78
N CYS A 29 -8.81 -7.76 -6.13
CA CYS A 29 -8.42 -6.55 -5.39
C CYS A 29 -7.47 -6.88 -4.22
N GLU A 30 -7.77 -7.95 -3.48
CA GLU A 30 -6.92 -8.44 -2.40
C GLU A 30 -5.55 -8.92 -2.93
N TRP A 31 -5.55 -9.70 -4.02
CA TRP A 31 -4.31 -10.15 -4.64
C TRP A 31 -3.45 -8.97 -5.10
N LEU A 32 -4.04 -7.95 -5.72
CA LEU A 32 -3.33 -6.77 -6.23
C LEU A 32 -2.63 -5.99 -5.11
N ILE A 33 -3.27 -5.76 -3.96
CA ILE A 33 -2.62 -5.03 -2.86
C ILE A 33 -1.44 -5.82 -2.27
N LYS A 34 -1.57 -7.16 -2.19
CA LYS A 34 -0.49 -8.04 -1.74
C LYS A 34 0.68 -8.00 -2.72
N GLU A 35 0.40 -8.15 -4.00
CA GLU A 35 1.45 -8.17 -5.03
C GLU A 35 2.15 -6.82 -5.16
N LEU A 36 1.40 -5.72 -5.07
CA LEU A 36 1.96 -4.38 -5.07
C LEU A 36 2.96 -4.19 -3.93
N LYS A 37 2.58 -4.58 -2.71
CA LYS A 37 3.47 -4.48 -1.54
C LYS A 37 4.70 -5.40 -1.64
N ARG A 38 4.59 -6.53 -2.35
CA ARG A 38 5.68 -7.49 -2.53
C ARG A 38 6.69 -7.06 -3.58
N THR A 39 6.24 -6.48 -4.68
CA THR A 39 7.05 -6.35 -5.90
C THR A 39 7.41 -4.91 -6.27
N VAL A 40 6.61 -3.93 -5.85
CA VAL A 40 6.82 -2.55 -6.26
C VAL A 40 7.76 -1.86 -5.27
N PRO A 41 8.90 -1.29 -5.72
CA PRO A 41 9.88 -0.65 -4.85
C PRO A 41 9.39 0.72 -4.36
N ILE A 42 8.52 0.71 -3.35
CA ILE A 42 7.97 1.90 -2.70
C ILE A 42 8.39 1.90 -1.24
N PHE A 43 8.89 3.04 -0.78
CA PHE A 43 9.36 3.23 0.59
C PHE A 43 8.65 4.43 1.21
N LYS A 44 8.34 4.35 2.50
CA LYS A 44 7.74 5.44 3.27
C LYS A 44 8.78 6.02 4.20
N LYS A 45 9.00 7.33 4.11
CA LYS A 45 9.79 8.07 5.07
C LYS A 45 8.85 8.79 6.02
N GLU A 46 8.97 8.47 7.30
CA GLU A 46 8.20 9.08 8.37
C GLU A 46 8.97 10.27 8.92
N VAL A 47 8.28 11.39 9.10
CA VAL A 47 8.86 12.64 9.58
C VAL A 47 8.17 13.01 10.89
N TYR A 48 8.96 13.09 11.94
CA TYR A 48 8.58 13.37 13.32
C TYR A 48 9.10 14.75 13.74
N ALA A 49 8.70 15.23 14.91
CA ALA A 49 9.15 16.52 15.42
C ALA A 49 10.66 16.54 15.74
N ASP A 50 11.23 15.38 16.05
CA ASP A 50 12.61 15.17 16.51
C ASP A 50 13.50 14.45 15.50
N GLY A 51 12.97 14.10 14.31
CA GLY A 51 13.77 13.44 13.28
C GLY A 51 12.95 12.77 12.18
N GLU A 52 13.62 11.92 11.42
CA GLU A 52 13.02 11.20 10.30
C GLU A 52 13.58 9.77 10.21
N ALA A 53 12.73 8.83 9.82
CA ALA A 53 13.10 7.42 9.68
C ALA A 53 12.42 6.81 8.45
N TRP A 54 13.05 5.80 7.85
CA TRP A 54 12.37 4.97 6.86
C TRP A 54 11.55 3.92 7.59
N ALA A 55 10.27 3.79 7.23
CA ALA A 55 9.42 2.74 7.77
C ALA A 55 10.01 1.38 7.36
N GLU A 56 10.20 0.50 8.34
CA GLU A 56 10.56 -0.89 8.08
C GLU A 56 9.37 -1.57 7.37
N GLY A 57 9.66 -2.27 6.27
CA GLY A 57 8.64 -3.09 5.63
C GLY A 57 8.33 -4.29 6.51
N ASP A 58 7.06 -4.68 6.62
CA ASP A 58 6.68 -5.92 7.29
C ASP A 58 7.37 -7.13 6.61
N SER A 59 8.33 -7.73 7.30
CA SER A 59 9.01 -8.96 6.87
C SER A 59 8.12 -10.21 7.05
N GLU A 60 7.13 -10.15 7.94
CA GLU A 60 6.27 -11.30 8.31
C GLU A 60 4.83 -11.24 7.77
N ALA A 61 4.38 -10.12 7.17
CA ALA A 61 2.97 -9.96 6.77
C ALA A 61 2.52 -10.83 5.58
N PHE A 62 3.39 -11.68 5.03
CA PHE A 62 3.12 -12.47 3.83
C PHE A 62 3.63 -13.92 3.88
N ALA A 63 3.97 -14.44 5.07
CA ALA A 63 4.18 -15.87 5.29
C ALA A 63 2.85 -16.65 5.30
#